data_AF-G3PR85-F1
#
_entry.id   AF-G3PR85-F1
#
_cell.length_a   1.000
_cell.length_b   1.000
_cell.length_c   1.000
_cell.angle_alpha   90.00
_cell.angle_beta   90.00
_cell.angle_gamma   90.00
#
_symmetry.space_group_name_H-M   'P 1'
#
loop_
_entity.id
_entity.type
_entity.pdbx_description
1 polymer ?
#
loop_
_entity_poly.entity_id
_entity_poly.type
_entity_poly.pdbx_seq_one_letter_code
_entity_poly.pdbx_strand_id
1 'polypeptide(L)'
;MALNFQTSTLSLTLPISCQICLGKVRQPVVCANHHVFCSSCMEMWLKKTSQCPTCRVPITPENPCREIIGGTNESDHQDSLSMRKCLRKTRGELLLREYEEEIEGLIRENEELKIKNQSLESQLKTALDPCSINGLHTDDKQDNPYVLEEWTNKLRAATDVCEKVKQDMNKLKEANKALRSQNVDLVQENMRLKSEVASRSPQK
;
A
#
# COMPACT_ATOMS: atom_id res chain seq x y z
N MET A 1 -19.41 -32.55 -17.34
CA MET A 1 -18.02 -32.07 -17.22
C MET A 1 -18.06 -30.74 -16.50
N ALA A 2 -17.65 -30.71 -15.24
CA ALA A 2 -17.65 -29.48 -14.45
C ALA A 2 -16.52 -28.58 -14.96
N LEU A 3 -16.89 -27.47 -15.60
CA LEU A 3 -15.94 -26.41 -15.95
C LEU A 3 -15.48 -25.79 -14.63
N ASN A 4 -14.23 -26.06 -14.24
CA ASN A 4 -13.57 -25.38 -13.13
C ASN A 4 -13.38 -23.91 -13.51
N PHE A 5 -14.36 -23.07 -13.20
CA PHE A 5 -14.21 -21.63 -13.29
C PHE A 5 -13.35 -21.18 -12.11
N GLN A 6 -12.07 -20.90 -12.35
CA GLN A 6 -11.27 -20.13 -11.41
C GLN A 6 -11.88 -18.73 -11.33
N THR A 7 -12.70 -18.47 -10.31
CA THR A 7 -13.30 -17.18 -10.02
C THR A 7 -12.21 -16.24 -9.50
N SER A 8 -11.43 -15.66 -10.42
CA SER A 8 -10.45 -14.62 -10.11
C SER A 8 -11.16 -13.27 -10.19
N THR A 9 -11.42 -12.65 -9.04
CA THR A 9 -11.96 -11.28 -8.97
C THR A 9 -10.83 -10.28 -9.20
N LEU A 10 -10.64 -9.86 -10.45
CA LEU A 10 -9.68 -8.80 -10.78
C LEU A 10 -10.38 -7.44 -10.64
N SER A 11 -10.13 -6.74 -9.53
CA SER A 11 -10.53 -5.34 -9.37
C SER A 11 -9.47 -4.44 -10.01
N LEU A 12 -9.81 -3.81 -11.14
CA LEU A 12 -8.91 -2.93 -11.88
C LEU A 12 -9.43 -1.49 -11.81
N THR A 13 -8.64 -0.62 -11.21
CA THR A 13 -8.93 0.81 -11.03
C THR A 13 -8.50 1.66 -12.24
N LEU A 14 -7.66 1.12 -13.12
CA LEU A 14 -7.22 1.74 -14.38
C LEU A 14 -7.77 1.02 -15.62
N PRO A 15 -7.98 1.75 -16.74
CA PRO A 15 -8.37 1.13 -18.01
C PRO A 15 -7.26 0.21 -18.53
N ILE A 16 -7.60 -1.05 -18.80
CA ILE A 16 -6.67 -2.03 -19.37
C ILE A 16 -6.28 -1.60 -20.79
N SER A 17 -4.97 -1.46 -21.04
CA SER A 17 -4.41 -1.18 -22.36
C SER A 17 -3.80 -2.43 -22.98
N CYS A 18 -4.03 -2.62 -24.28
CA CYS A 18 -3.46 -3.73 -25.03
C CYS A 18 -1.98 -3.44 -25.33
N GLN A 19 -1.07 -4.35 -24.98
CA GLN A 19 0.36 -4.15 -25.22
C GLN A 19 0.78 -4.30 -26.69
N ILE A 20 -0.15 -4.65 -27.59
CA ILE A 20 0.11 -4.74 -29.04
C ILE A 20 -0.31 -3.43 -29.74
N CYS A 21 -1.55 -2.99 -29.56
CA CYS A 21 -2.04 -1.76 -30.22
C CYS A 21 -1.90 -0.50 -29.36
N LEU A 22 -1.47 -0.64 -28.10
CA LEU A 22 -1.32 0.42 -27.10
C LEU A 22 -2.63 1.18 -26.77
N GLY A 23 -3.77 0.74 -27.32
CA GLY A 23 -5.09 1.31 -27.09
C GLY A 23 -5.89 0.57 -26.02
N LYS A 24 -7.13 1.03 -25.80
CA LYS A 24 -8.12 0.34 -24.94
C LYS A 24 -8.35 -1.08 -25.46
N VAL A 25 -8.30 -2.06 -24.57
CA VAL A 25 -8.56 -3.46 -24.93
C VAL A 25 -10.00 -3.65 -25.41
N ARG A 26 -10.18 -4.31 -26.55
CA ARG A 26 -11.48 -4.75 -27.12
C ARG A 26 -11.50 -6.27 -27.13
N GLN A 27 -12.56 -6.90 -26.60
CA GLN A 27 -12.64 -8.36 -26.45
C GLN A 27 -11.37 -8.94 -25.80
N PRO A 28 -11.15 -8.64 -24.50
CA PRO A 28 -9.92 -8.99 -23.82
C PRO A 28 -9.67 -10.50 -23.78
N VAL A 29 -8.50 -10.89 -24.24
CA VAL A 29 -7.95 -12.25 -24.08
C VAL A 29 -6.75 -12.20 -23.15
N VAL A 30 -6.60 -13.24 -22.32
CA VAL A 30 -5.50 -13.39 -21.37
C VAL A 30 -4.65 -14.61 -21.68
N CYS A 31 -3.33 -14.46 -21.63
CA CYS A 31 -2.44 -15.61 -21.59
C CYS A 31 -2.45 -16.29 -20.21
N ALA A 32 -1.79 -17.43 -20.07
CA ALA A 32 -1.67 -18.15 -18.79
C ALA A 32 -1.05 -17.32 -17.64
N ASN A 33 -0.19 -16.36 -17.97
CA ASN A 33 0.41 -15.43 -17.01
C ASN A 33 -0.38 -14.11 -16.88
N HIS A 34 -1.66 -14.10 -17.27
CA HIS A 34 -2.60 -12.99 -17.06
C HIS A 34 -2.28 -11.66 -17.79
N HIS A 35 -1.39 -11.66 -18.80
CA HIS A 35 -1.25 -10.52 -19.71
C HIS A 35 -2.47 -10.39 -20.63
N VAL A 36 -3.01 -9.19 -20.75
CA VAL A 36 -4.27 -8.89 -21.46
C VAL A 36 -4.01 -8.23 -22.82
N PHE A 37 -4.71 -8.69 -23.86
CA PHE A 37 -4.64 -8.14 -25.22
C PHE A 37 -6.03 -8.06 -25.86
N CYS A 38 -6.19 -7.28 -26.93
CA CYS A 38 -7.39 -7.41 -27.77
C CYS A 38 -7.38 -8.77 -28.48
N SER A 39 -8.53 -9.42 -28.61
CA SER A 39 -8.64 -10.68 -29.35
C SER A 39 -8.03 -10.59 -30.75
N SER A 40 -8.45 -9.58 -31.53
CA SER A 40 -7.93 -9.35 -32.90
C SER A 40 -6.42 -9.08 -32.96
N CYS A 41 -5.86 -8.39 -31.96
CA CYS A 41 -4.43 -8.13 -31.89
C CYS A 41 -3.66 -9.43 -31.61
N MET A 42 -4.18 -10.24 -30.70
CA MET A 42 -3.56 -11.52 -30.34
C MET A 42 -3.65 -12.52 -31.50
N GLU A 43 -4.78 -12.60 -32.20
CA GLU A 43 -4.95 -13.43 -33.40
C GLU A 43 -3.93 -13.07 -34.49
N MET A 44 -3.73 -11.77 -34.77
CA MET A 44 -2.73 -11.34 -35.75
C MET A 44 -1.30 -11.69 -35.34
N TRP A 45 -1.00 -11.58 -34.04
CA TRP A 45 0.31 -11.91 -33.49
C TRP A 45 0.62 -13.41 -33.59
N LEU A 46 -0.35 -14.26 -33.23
CA LEU A 46 -0.22 -15.72 -33.22
C LEU A 46 -0.02 -16.32 -34.61
N LYS A 47 -0.37 -15.61 -35.69
CA LYS A 47 -0.03 -16.00 -37.07
C LYS A 47 1.47 -16.01 -37.35
N LYS A 48 2.26 -15.22 -36.61
CA LYS A 48 3.72 -15.07 -36.82
C LYS A 48 4.54 -15.78 -35.74
N THR A 49 4.08 -15.75 -34.49
CA THR A 49 4.78 -16.39 -33.37
C THR A 49 3.78 -16.92 -32.35
N SER A 50 3.96 -18.17 -31.91
CA SER A 50 3.08 -18.84 -30.94
C SER A 50 3.48 -18.54 -29.49
N GLN A 51 3.89 -17.31 -29.19
CA GLN A 51 4.35 -16.88 -27.87
C GLN A 51 3.67 -15.59 -27.42
N CYS A 52 3.44 -15.43 -26.12
CA CYS A 52 2.91 -14.18 -25.57
C CYS A 52 3.85 -12.99 -25.88
N PRO A 53 3.33 -11.85 -26.36
CA PRO A 53 4.15 -10.66 -26.62
C PRO A 53 4.91 -10.13 -25.39
N THR A 54 4.37 -10.34 -24.19
CA THR A 54 4.92 -9.77 -22.94
C THR A 54 5.85 -10.75 -22.23
N CYS A 55 5.37 -11.94 -21.88
CA CYS A 55 6.16 -12.91 -21.11
C CYS A 55 6.80 -14.02 -21.94
N ARG A 56 6.56 -14.06 -23.26
CA ARG A 56 7.10 -15.07 -24.19
C ARG A 56 6.72 -16.51 -23.88
N VAL A 57 5.78 -16.75 -22.95
CA VAL A 57 5.25 -18.10 -22.70
C VAL A 57 4.62 -18.65 -23.98
N PRO A 58 4.87 -19.92 -24.34
CA PRO A 58 4.22 -20.54 -25.49
C PRO A 58 2.69 -20.58 -25.32
N ILE A 59 1.98 -20.27 -26.41
CA ILE A 59 0.53 -20.40 -26.52
C ILE A 59 0.26 -21.65 -27.36
N THR A 60 -0.20 -22.71 -26.70
CA THR A 60 -0.49 -24.03 -27.31
C THR A 60 -1.95 -24.41 -27.10
N PRO A 61 -2.49 -25.45 -27.78
CA PRO A 61 -3.84 -25.94 -27.53
C PRO A 61 -4.11 -26.34 -26.08
N GLU A 62 -3.08 -26.82 -25.37
CA GLU A 62 -3.14 -27.19 -23.95
C GLU A 62 -3.08 -25.96 -23.04
N ASN A 63 -2.54 -24.84 -23.54
CA ASN A 63 -2.40 -23.58 -22.81
C ASN A 63 -2.85 -22.38 -23.68
N PRO A 64 -4.14 -22.31 -24.04
CA PRO A 64 -4.64 -21.29 -24.95
C PRO A 64 -4.81 -19.94 -24.24
N CYS A 65 -4.89 -18.87 -25.02
CA CYS A 65 -5.43 -17.62 -24.52
C CYS A 65 -6.92 -17.79 -24.17
N ARG A 66 -7.33 -17.27 -23.01
CA ARG A 66 -8.71 -17.35 -22.51
C ARG A 66 -9.40 -16.00 -22.62
N GLU A 67 -10.68 -15.98 -22.94
CA GLU A 67 -11.48 -14.76 -22.91
C GLU A 67 -11.78 -14.36 -21.46
N ILE A 68 -11.79 -13.05 -21.18
CA ILE A 68 -12.25 -12.54 -19.87
C ILE A 68 -13.78 -12.41 -19.92
N ILE A 69 -14.47 -13.20 -19.10
CA ILE A 69 -15.93 -13.13 -18.92
C ILE A 69 -16.31 -11.72 -18.41
N GLY A 70 -17.21 -11.05 -19.12
CA GLY A 70 -17.59 -9.65 -18.82
C GLY A 70 -16.67 -8.59 -19.43
N GLY A 71 -15.63 -8.99 -20.18
CA GLY A 71 -14.90 -8.11 -21.07
C GLY A 71 -15.84 -7.58 -22.17
N THR A 72 -15.81 -6.29 -22.43
CA THR A 72 -16.73 -5.65 -23.38
C THR A 72 -16.62 -6.28 -24.77
N ASN A 73 -17.62 -7.08 -25.15
CA ASN A 73 -17.91 -7.42 -26.53
C ASN A 73 -18.53 -6.18 -27.16
N GLU A 74 -17.83 -5.55 -28.10
CA GLU A 74 -18.41 -4.53 -28.98
C GLU A 74 -19.31 -5.21 -30.03
N SER A 75 -20.08 -6.23 -29.63
CA SER A 75 -21.30 -6.58 -30.35
C SER A 75 -22.35 -5.64 -29.79
N ASP A 76 -22.78 -4.69 -30.59
CA ASP A 76 -23.88 -3.76 -30.35
C ASP A 76 -25.19 -4.52 -30.07
N HIS A 77 -25.27 -5.16 -28.91
CA HIS A 77 -26.53 -5.45 -28.27
C HIS A 77 -26.70 -4.40 -27.22
N GLN A 78 -27.83 -3.73 -27.38
CA GLN A 78 -28.38 -2.63 -26.64
C GLN A 78 -28.49 -2.99 -25.16
N ASP A 79 -27.35 -3.08 -24.48
CA ASP A 79 -27.28 -3.06 -23.03
C ASP A 79 -27.90 -1.73 -22.65
N SER A 80 -29.17 -1.80 -22.26
CA SER A 80 -29.98 -0.66 -21.86
C SER A 80 -29.11 0.23 -20.98
N LEU A 81 -29.11 1.53 -21.25
CA LEU A 81 -28.38 2.50 -20.44
C LEU A 81 -28.65 2.30 -18.94
N SER A 82 -29.84 1.81 -18.59
CA SER A 82 -30.19 1.40 -17.22
C SER A 82 -29.36 0.23 -16.68
N MET A 83 -29.11 -0.83 -17.45
CA MET A 83 -28.28 -1.96 -17.00
C MET A 83 -26.84 -1.53 -16.76
N ARG A 84 -26.26 -0.74 -17.67
CA ARG A 84 -24.91 -0.17 -17.50
C ARG A 84 -24.81 0.80 -16.31
N LYS A 85 -25.90 1.52 -16.01
CA LYS A 85 -25.98 2.40 -14.83
C LYS A 85 -26.08 1.57 -13.54
N CYS A 86 -26.88 0.50 -13.55
CA CYS A 86 -27.05 -0.42 -12.44
C CYS A 86 -25.71 -1.09 -12.08
N LEU A 87 -25.02 -1.70 -13.06
CA LEU A 87 -23.72 -2.35 -12.84
C LEU A 87 -22.67 -1.38 -12.30
N ARG A 88 -22.62 -0.15 -12.82
CA ARG A 88 -21.71 0.89 -12.30
C ARG A 88 -22.03 1.27 -10.86
N LYS A 89 -23.32 1.41 -10.53
CA LYS A 89 -23.79 1.71 -9.17
C LYS A 89 -23.43 0.57 -8.22
N THR A 90 -23.79 -0.67 -8.55
CA THR A 90 -23.47 -1.85 -7.73
C THR A 90 -21.97 -2.02 -7.53
N ARG A 91 -21.15 -1.82 -8.58
CA ARG A 91 -19.69 -1.86 -8.43
C ARG A 91 -19.19 -0.79 -7.46
N GLY A 92 -19.74 0.43 -7.54
CA GLY A 92 -19.41 1.51 -6.61
C GLY A 92 -19.81 1.20 -5.17
N GLU A 93 -21.00 0.61 -4.97
CA GLU A 93 -21.50 0.22 -3.65
C GLU A 93 -20.64 -0.89 -3.02
N LEU A 94 -20.24 -1.90 -3.81
CA LEU A 94 -19.35 -2.97 -3.33
C LEU A 94 -17.99 -2.42 -2.90
N LEU A 95 -17.36 -1.58 -3.74
CA LEU A 95 -16.08 -0.94 -3.41
C LEU A 95 -16.19 -0.06 -2.17
N LEU A 96 -17.26 0.73 -2.06
CA LEU A 96 -17.48 1.58 -0.89
C LEU A 96 -17.58 0.75 0.38
N ARG A 97 -18.37 -0.34 0.35
CA ARG A 97 -18.52 -1.24 1.49
C ARG A 97 -17.19 -1.91 1.87
N GLU A 98 -16.40 -2.35 0.90
CA GLU A 98 -15.06 -2.91 1.16
C GLU A 98 -14.17 -1.90 1.90
N TYR A 99 -14.17 -0.63 1.47
CA TYR A 99 -13.42 0.42 2.17
C TYR A 99 -13.99 0.75 3.55
N GLU A 100 -15.31 0.80 3.71
CA GLU A 100 -15.96 1.03 5.00
C GLU A 100 -15.59 -0.06 6.01
N GLU A 101 -15.65 -1.33 5.61
CA GLU A 101 -15.25 -2.47 6.44
C GLU A 101 -13.76 -2.41 6.83
N GLU A 102 -12.88 -2.02 5.90
CA GLU A 102 -11.45 -1.83 6.17
C GLU A 102 -11.19 -0.69 7.17
N ILE A 103 -11.86 0.45 6.99
CA ILE A 103 -11.76 1.60 7.89
C ILE A 103 -12.23 1.21 9.30
N GLU A 104 -13.36 0.54 9.42
CA GLU A 104 -13.86 0.06 10.71
C GLU A 104 -12.90 -0.95 11.37
N GLY A 105 -12.31 -1.85 10.58
CA GLY A 105 -11.27 -2.77 11.06
C GLY A 105 -10.07 -2.03 11.64
N LEU A 106 -9.55 -1.04 10.91
CA LEU A 106 -8.41 -0.23 11.34
C LEU A 106 -8.73 0.60 12.59
N ILE A 107 -9.96 1.12 12.73
CA ILE A 107 -10.38 1.86 13.92
C ILE A 107 -10.37 0.94 15.14
N ARG A 108 -10.95 -0.27 15.04
CA ARG A 108 -10.93 -1.25 16.14
C ARG A 108 -9.51 -1.65 16.55
N GLU A 109 -8.65 -1.94 15.58
CA GLU A 109 -7.25 -2.28 15.85
C GLU A 109 -6.52 -1.11 16.55
N ASN A 110 -6.78 0.13 16.13
CA ASN A 110 -6.19 1.31 16.77
C ASN A 110 -6.63 1.47 18.22
N GLU A 111 -7.91 1.20 18.52
CA GLU A 111 -8.44 1.22 19.89
C GLU A 111 -7.81 0.13 20.76
N GLU A 112 -7.70 -1.10 20.25
CA GLU A 112 -7.04 -2.20 20.95
C GLU A 112 -5.58 -1.89 21.25
N LEU A 113 -4.85 -1.33 20.27
CA LEU A 113 -3.46 -0.91 20.44
C LEU A 113 -3.33 0.22 21.47
N LYS A 114 -4.25 1.18 21.50
CA LYS A 114 -4.28 2.24 22.53
C LYS A 114 -4.49 1.66 23.93
N ILE A 115 -5.44 0.76 24.10
CA ILE A 115 -5.71 0.10 25.38
C ILE A 115 -4.46 -0.67 25.85
N LYS A 116 -3.84 -1.43 24.95
CA LYS A 116 -2.62 -2.18 25.26
C LYS A 116 -1.47 -1.26 25.63
N ASN A 117 -1.31 -0.14 24.93
CA ASN A 117 -0.27 0.83 25.23
C ASN A 117 -0.48 1.47 26.61
N GLN A 118 -1.71 1.90 26.93
CA GLN A 118 -2.05 2.42 28.26
C GLN A 118 -1.82 1.40 29.38
N SER A 119 -2.11 0.12 29.14
CA SER A 119 -1.83 -0.95 30.09
C SER A 119 -0.33 -1.13 30.32
N LEU A 120 0.47 -1.15 29.26
CA LEU A 120 1.92 -1.24 29.34
C LEU A 120 2.53 -0.02 30.03
N GLU A 121 2.05 1.19 29.73
CA GLU A 121 2.45 2.42 30.42
C GLU A 121 2.14 2.37 31.93
N SER A 122 0.97 1.85 32.30
CA SER A 122 0.58 1.67 33.71
C SER A 122 1.45 0.64 34.41
N GLN A 123 1.75 -0.49 33.76
CA GLN A 123 2.66 -1.52 34.29
C GLN A 123 4.07 -0.97 34.47
N LEU A 124 4.57 -0.20 33.50
CA LEU A 124 5.88 0.45 33.57
C LEU A 124 5.92 1.44 34.73
N LYS A 125 4.87 2.25 34.89
CA LYS A 125 4.75 3.22 35.99
C LYS A 125 4.76 2.54 37.36
N THR A 126 4.02 1.45 37.51
CA THR A 126 4.00 0.65 38.76
C THR A 126 5.36 -0.01 39.04
N ALA A 127 6.04 -0.54 38.01
CA ALA A 127 7.37 -1.12 38.16
C ALA A 127 8.46 -0.09 38.50
N LEU A 128 8.24 1.18 38.15
CA LEU A 128 9.11 2.31 38.48
C LEU A 128 8.74 2.98 39.82
N ASP A 129 7.66 2.56 40.48
CA ASP A 129 7.20 3.17 41.74
C ASP A 129 8.03 2.63 42.94
N PRO A 130 8.74 3.47 43.70
CA PRO A 130 9.72 3.03 44.72
C PRO A 130 9.14 2.26 45.92
N CYS A 131 7.81 2.10 46.02
CA CYS A 131 7.13 1.56 47.20
C CYS A 131 6.93 0.05 47.23
N SER A 132 7.23 -0.71 46.15
CA SER A 132 7.13 -2.19 46.17
C SER A 132 8.34 -2.93 46.76
N ILE A 133 9.37 -2.22 47.25
CA ILE A 133 10.55 -2.83 47.88
C ILE A 133 10.45 -2.87 49.42
N ASN A 134 9.49 -2.19 50.04
CA ASN A 134 9.41 -2.08 51.51
C ASN A 134 8.40 -3.03 52.16
N GLY A 135 8.34 -4.27 51.68
CA GLY A 135 7.48 -5.31 52.24
C GLY A 135 8.21 -6.64 52.40
N LEU A 136 8.86 -6.80 53.56
CA LEU A 136 9.53 -8.01 54.07
C LEU A 136 10.91 -8.37 53.51
N HIS A 137 11.96 -7.93 54.22
CA HIS A 137 12.92 -8.80 54.93
C HIS A 137 13.81 -7.91 55.82
N THR A 138 13.56 -7.88 57.14
CA THR A 138 14.41 -8.47 58.19
C THR A 138 15.88 -8.03 58.15
N ASP A 139 16.20 -7.12 59.08
CA ASP A 139 17.46 -6.98 59.82
C ASP A 139 18.80 -6.83 59.06
N ASP A 140 19.66 -5.98 59.64
CA ASP A 140 21.09 -5.79 59.34
C ASP A 140 21.56 -4.92 58.14
N LYS A 141 22.20 -3.80 58.53
CA LYS A 141 23.44 -3.20 57.97
C LYS A 141 23.41 -2.29 56.72
N GLN A 142 23.62 -1.00 57.05
CA GLN A 142 24.62 -0.09 56.48
C GLN A 142 24.34 0.45 55.07
N ASP A 143 23.92 1.73 55.02
CA ASP A 143 23.99 2.59 53.83
C ASP A 143 25.39 2.49 53.20
N ASN A 144 25.50 1.72 52.13
CA ASN A 144 26.77 1.42 51.48
C ASN A 144 27.05 2.51 50.43
N PRO A 145 28.07 3.39 50.61
CA PRO A 145 28.34 4.55 49.76
C PRO A 145 28.49 4.21 48.27
N TYR A 146 28.90 2.97 47.98
CA TYR A 146 29.09 2.43 46.64
C TYR A 146 27.79 2.35 45.82
N VAL A 147 26.66 1.99 46.45
CA VAL A 147 25.37 1.85 45.75
C VAL A 147 24.81 3.22 45.36
N LEU A 148 24.98 4.22 46.23
CA LEU A 148 24.56 5.61 45.95
C LEU A 148 25.37 6.23 44.81
N GLU A 149 26.67 5.95 44.76
CA GLU A 149 27.55 6.37 43.65
C GLU A 149 27.13 5.72 42.32
N GLU A 150 26.80 4.42 42.33
CA GLU A 150 26.33 3.71 41.14
C GLU A 150 25.02 4.31 40.59
N TRP A 151 24.04 4.59 41.46
CA TRP A 151 22.77 5.23 41.06
C TRP A 151 22.99 6.65 40.53
N THR A 152 23.89 7.41 41.15
CA THR A 152 24.25 8.76 40.68
C THR A 152 24.87 8.72 39.28
N ASN A 153 25.74 7.74 39.02
CA ASN A 153 26.35 7.53 37.71
C ASN A 153 25.31 7.11 36.65
N LYS A 154 24.38 6.21 36.99
CA LYS A 154 23.28 5.81 36.11
C LYS A 154 22.34 6.97 35.77
N LEU A 155 22.01 7.80 36.77
CA LEU A 155 21.17 8.98 36.57
C LEU A 155 21.85 10.02 35.67
N ARG A 156 23.16 10.23 35.86
CA ARG A 156 23.95 11.10 35.00
C ARG A 156 23.97 10.59 33.56
N ALA A 157 24.25 9.30 33.35
CA ALA A 157 24.25 8.69 32.03
C ALA A 157 22.88 8.79 31.34
N ALA A 158 21.79 8.54 32.06
CA ALA A 158 20.43 8.71 31.54
C ALA A 158 20.14 10.16 31.15
N THR A 159 20.58 11.12 31.96
CA THR A 159 20.44 12.56 31.68
C THR A 159 21.19 12.95 30.41
N ASP A 160 22.45 12.52 30.29
CA ASP A 160 23.30 12.79 29.12
C ASP A 160 22.69 12.20 27.83
N VAL A 161 22.11 11.00 27.91
CA VAL A 161 21.40 10.38 26.79
C VAL A 161 20.15 11.17 26.40
N CYS A 162 19.35 11.61 27.38
CA CYS A 162 18.18 12.45 27.12
C CYS A 162 18.55 13.78 26.44
N GLU A 163 19.63 14.43 26.91
CA GLU A 163 20.17 15.65 26.30
C GLU A 163 20.59 15.40 24.85
N LYS A 164 21.30 14.29 24.59
CA LYS A 164 21.75 13.91 23.25
C LYS A 164 20.58 13.62 22.31
N VAL A 165 19.58 12.86 22.76
CA VAL A 165 18.35 12.59 21.98
C VAL A 165 17.63 13.90 21.64
N LYS A 166 17.56 14.85 22.58
CA LYS A 166 16.95 16.16 22.34
C LYS A 166 17.72 16.97 21.29
N GLN A 167 19.05 16.92 21.31
CA GLN A 167 19.88 17.56 20.28
C GLN A 167 19.67 16.92 18.90
N ASP A 168 19.63 15.59 18.82
CA ASP A 168 19.44 14.89 17.56
C ASP A 168 18.01 15.08 17.00
N MET A 169 16.99 15.16 17.87
CA MET A 169 15.63 15.55 17.49
C MET A 169 15.58 16.94 16.84
N ASN A 170 16.31 17.91 17.41
CA ASN A 170 16.39 19.26 16.84
C ASN A 170 17.10 19.27 15.48
N LYS A 171 18.21 18.52 15.32
CA LYS A 171 18.88 18.37 14.03
C LYS A 171 17.96 17.76 12.98
N LEU A 172 17.22 16.71 13.35
CA LEU A 172 16.28 16.05 12.45
C LEU A 172 15.14 16.98 12.04
N LYS A 173 14.67 17.82 12.95
CA LYS A 173 13.64 18.84 12.66
C LYS A 173 14.12 19.86 11.63
N GLU A 174 15.34 20.37 11.77
CA GLU A 174 15.92 21.30 10.80
C GLU A 174 16.18 20.62 9.43
N ALA A 175 16.68 19.38 9.42
CA ALA A 175 16.84 18.61 8.20
C ALA A 175 15.50 18.37 7.49
N ASN A 176 14.44 18.04 8.23
CA ASN A 176 13.10 17.85 7.68
C ASN A 176 12.55 19.17 7.09
N LYS A 177 12.78 20.30 7.77
CA LYS A 177 12.40 21.63 7.27
C LYS A 177 13.11 21.95 5.94
N ALA A 178 14.41 21.67 5.85
CA ALA A 178 15.17 21.86 4.61
C ALA A 178 14.65 20.96 3.47
N LEU A 179 14.41 19.67 3.74
CA LEU A 179 13.86 18.72 2.77
C LEU A 179 12.47 19.14 2.28
N ARG A 180 11.61 19.65 3.17
CA ARG A 180 10.29 20.18 2.79
C ARG A 180 10.41 21.37 1.85
N SER A 181 11.34 22.29 2.10
CA SER A 181 11.62 23.43 1.21
C SER A 181 12.06 22.94 -0.17
N GLN A 182 13.04 22.03 -0.22
CA GLN A 182 13.52 21.45 -1.49
C GLN A 182 12.41 20.71 -2.25
N ASN A 183 11.51 20.03 -1.54
CA ASN A 183 10.39 19.34 -2.18
C ASN A 183 9.43 20.34 -2.86
N VAL A 184 9.15 21.47 -2.22
CA VAL A 184 8.35 22.55 -2.81
C VAL A 184 9.02 23.08 -4.09
N ASP A 185 10.32 23.36 -4.05
CA ASP A 185 11.07 23.86 -5.21
C ASP A 185 11.05 22.84 -6.37
N LEU A 186 11.28 21.55 -6.08
CA LEU A 186 11.23 20.47 -7.06
C LEU A 186 9.82 20.28 -7.66
N VAL A 187 8.76 20.46 -6.86
CA VAL A 187 7.38 20.39 -7.35
C VAL A 187 7.10 21.56 -8.30
N GLN A 188 7.53 22.77 -7.95
CA GLN A 188 7.39 23.94 -8.83
C GLN A 188 8.13 23.74 -10.16
N GLU A 189 9.37 23.24 -10.10
CA GLU A 189 10.16 22.96 -11.30
C GLU A 189 9.52 21.85 -12.15
N ASN A 190 9.00 20.79 -11.52
CA ASN A 190 8.24 19.76 -12.24
C ASN A 190 7.02 20.34 -12.96
N MET A 191 6.30 21.27 -12.33
CA MET A 191 5.16 21.93 -12.99
C MET A 191 5.60 22.80 -14.17
N ARG A 192 6.72 23.52 -14.04
CA ARG A 192 7.34 24.30 -15.13
C ARG A 192 7.76 23.42 -16.30
N LEU A 193 8.43 22.31 -16.04
CA LEU A 193 8.86 21.37 -17.08
C LEU A 193 7.65 20.70 -17.75
N LYS A 194 6.61 20.34 -16.98
CA LYS A 194 5.36 19.80 -17.55
C LYS A 194 4.68 20.79 -18.50
N SER A 195 4.64 22.08 -18.16
CA SER A 195 4.06 23.09 -19.05
C SER A 195 4.91 23.35 -20.30
N GLU A 196 6.24 23.31 -20.18
CA GLU A 196 7.16 23.41 -21.31
C GLU A 196 7.08 22.19 -22.26
N VAL A 197 6.96 20.99 -21.72
CA VAL A 197 6.72 19.78 -22.53
C VAL A 197 5.37 19.86 -23.25
N ALA A 198 4.33 20.33 -22.57
CA ALA A 198 3.02 20.52 -23.18
C ALA A 198 3.03 21.57 -24.30
N SER A 199 3.82 22.65 -24.19
CA SER A 199 3.91 23.69 -25.22
C SER A 199 4.74 23.28 -26.44
N ARG A 200 5.69 22.36 -26.28
CA ARG A 200 6.51 21.79 -27.37
C ARG A 200 5.88 20.57 -28.06
N SER A 201 4.76 20.05 -27.54
CA SER A 201 4.09 18.88 -28.10
C SER A 201 3.46 19.22 -29.47
N PRO A 202 3.77 18.48 -30.57
CA PRO A 202 3.25 18.75 -31.92
C PRO A 202 1.74 18.54 -32.13
N GLN A 203 0.98 18.23 -31.08
CA GLN A 203 -0.46 17.99 -31.16
C GLN A 203 -1.26 19.15 -30.56
N LYS A 204 -1.47 20.18 -31.38
CA LYS A 204 -2.72 20.93 -31.49
C LYS A 204 -3.03 21.15 -32.95
#